data_AF-A0A534RWY3-F1
#
_entry.id   AF-A0A534RWY3-F1
#
_cell.length_a   1.000
_cell.length_b   1.000
_cell.length_c   1.000
_cell.angle_alpha   90.00
_cell.angle_beta   90.00
_cell.angle_gamma   90.00
#
_symmetry.space_group_name_H-M   'P 1'
#
loop_
_entity.id
_entity.type
_entity.pdbx_description
1 polymer ?
#
loop_
_entity_poly.entity_id
_entity_poly.type
_entity_poly.pdbx_seq_one_letter_code
_entity_poly.pdbx_strand_id
1 'polypeptide(L)'
;MRAPADLPAQRAVIALLSVSAVATVAYWAIFFTSGEVHATEEGCYLAFERAFPAADGWLAAACTVAAAGLGRRREWAVLWGVAAGSAMVYLGCMDVLYNLENGMYARLNAPMAGEVVINLWCLSVGPFLLAYFWSHRRSLAAT
;
A
#
# COMPACT_ATOMS: atom_id res chain seq x y z
N MET A 1 -26.34 -12.67 19.48
CA MET A 1 -25.10 -12.48 20.27
C MET A 1 -23.99 -12.09 19.29
N ARG A 2 -23.57 -10.81 19.27
CA ARG A 2 -22.50 -10.35 18.35
C ARG A 2 -21.16 -10.85 18.88
N ALA A 3 -20.41 -11.61 18.08
CA ALA A 3 -19.02 -11.90 18.43
C ALA A 3 -18.27 -10.56 18.54
N PRO A 4 -17.53 -10.30 19.63
CA PRO A 4 -16.69 -9.11 19.73
C PRO A 4 -15.75 -9.09 18.52
N ALA A 5 -15.61 -7.94 17.87
CA ALA A 5 -14.59 -7.77 16.84
C ALA A 5 -13.25 -8.27 17.41
N ASP A 6 -12.57 -9.15 16.69
CA ASP A 6 -11.31 -9.74 17.12
C ASP A 6 -10.25 -8.63 17.25
N LEU A 7 -10.09 -8.13 18.49
CA LEU A 7 -9.23 -7.00 18.83
C LEU A 7 -7.78 -7.20 18.34
N PRO A 8 -7.17 -8.40 18.47
CA PRO A 8 -5.93 -8.76 17.80
C PRO A 8 -5.93 -8.50 16.29
N ALA A 9 -6.92 -9.00 15.55
CA ALA A 9 -6.99 -8.82 14.10
C ALA A 9 -7.16 -7.34 13.71
N GLN A 10 -8.00 -6.60 14.44
CA GLN A 10 -8.19 -5.17 14.22
C GLN A 10 -6.89 -4.38 14.42
N ARG A 11 -6.13 -4.69 15.48
CA ARG A 11 -4.83 -4.06 15.74
C ARG A 11 -3.81 -4.37 14.66
N ALA A 12 -3.78 -5.62 14.18
CA ALA A 12 -2.91 -6.01 13.07
C ALA A 12 -3.21 -5.22 11.79
N VAL A 13 -4.49 -5.04 11.44
CA VAL A 13 -4.89 -4.25 10.26
C VAL A 13 -4.52 -2.77 10.41
N ILE A 14 -4.71 -2.18 11.60
CA ILE A 14 -4.26 -0.80 11.88
C ILE A 14 -2.75 -0.68 11.69
N ALA A 15 -1.98 -1.65 12.18
CA ALA A 15 -0.53 -1.67 12.01
C ALA A 15 -0.13 -1.76 10.53
N LEU A 16 -0.75 -2.68 9.76
CA LEU A 16 -0.48 -2.83 8.33
C LEU A 16 -0.75 -1.53 7.54
N LEU A 17 -1.88 -0.88 7.79
CA LEU A 17 -2.23 0.39 7.17
C LEU A 17 -1.23 1.49 7.55
N SER A 18 -0.86 1.56 8.83
CA SER A 18 0.08 2.58 9.33
C SER A 18 1.48 2.38 8.74
N VAL A 19 1.97 1.14 8.69
CA VAL A 19 3.25 0.78 8.06
C VAL A 19 3.21 1.14 6.58
N SER A 20 2.13 0.81 5.86
CA SER A 20 2.01 1.13 4.44
C SER A 20 2.08 2.65 4.20
N ALA A 21 1.37 3.46 4.99
CA ALA A 21 1.41 4.92 4.86
C ALA A 21 2.81 5.49 5.16
N VAL A 22 3.44 5.07 6.27
CA VAL A 22 4.77 5.56 6.66
C VAL A 22 5.84 5.13 5.68
N ALA A 23 5.84 3.87 5.25
CA ALA A 23 6.79 3.34 4.29
C ALA A 23 6.69 4.06 2.94
N THR A 24 5.47 4.35 2.47
CA THR A 24 5.25 5.11 1.23
C THR A 24 5.88 6.51 1.32
N VAL A 25 5.63 7.24 2.41
CA VAL A 25 6.22 8.58 2.61
C VAL A 25 7.74 8.51 2.71
N ALA A 26 8.27 7.51 3.41
CA ALA A 26 9.71 7.30 3.55
C ALA A 26 10.38 6.98 2.21
N TYR A 27 9.77 6.11 1.38
CA TYR A 27 10.26 5.77 0.04
C TYR A 27 10.44 7.04 -0.81
N TRP A 28 9.40 7.88 -0.89
CA TRP A 28 9.47 9.11 -1.67
C TRP A 28 10.47 10.13 -1.10
N ALA A 29 10.59 10.23 0.22
CA ALA A 29 11.61 11.07 0.84
C ALA A 29 13.01 10.63 0.41
N ILE A 30 13.30 9.32 0.43
CA ILE A 30 14.59 8.77 0.01
C ILE A 30 14.79 8.96 -1.50
N PHE A 31 13.78 8.66 -2.31
CA PHE A 31 13.79 8.84 -3.77
C PHE A 31 14.20 10.27 -4.17
N PHE A 32 13.60 11.30 -3.56
CA PHE A 32 13.86 12.69 -3.92
C PHE A 32 15.09 13.32 -3.25
N THR A 33 15.65 12.71 -2.21
CA THR A 33 16.80 13.29 -1.48
C THR A 33 18.12 12.62 -1.80
N SER A 34 18.22 11.29 -1.65
CA SER A 34 19.45 10.54 -1.88
C SER A 34 19.42 9.72 -3.17
N GLY A 35 18.23 9.34 -3.65
CA GLY A 35 18.09 8.44 -4.79
C GLY A 35 18.51 6.99 -4.49
N GLU A 36 18.76 6.62 -3.23
CA GLU A 36 19.24 5.28 -2.84
C GLU A 36 18.26 4.16 -3.22
N VAL A 37 16.99 4.49 -3.43
CA VAL A 37 15.95 3.56 -3.86
C VAL A 37 15.84 3.43 -5.39
N HIS A 38 16.63 4.17 -6.17
CA HIS A 38 16.62 4.03 -7.62
C HIS A 38 17.27 2.70 -8.03
N ALA A 39 16.51 1.83 -8.69
CA ALA A 39 17.05 0.60 -9.27
C ALA A 39 17.96 0.83 -10.47
N THR A 40 17.83 1.99 -11.12
CA THR A 40 18.68 2.46 -12.21
C THR A 40 18.58 3.98 -12.37
N GLU A 41 19.54 4.58 -13.06
CA GLU A 41 19.52 6.01 -13.43
C GLU A 41 19.04 6.23 -14.88
N GLU A 42 18.47 5.20 -15.51
CA GLU A 42 17.89 5.30 -16.85
C GLU A 42 16.70 6.26 -16.87
N GLY A 43 16.69 7.16 -17.84
CA GLY A 43 15.68 8.22 -17.92
C GLY A 43 14.24 7.72 -18.04
N CYS A 44 14.01 6.58 -18.72
CA CYS A 44 12.67 5.98 -18.82
C CYS A 44 12.14 5.48 -17.47
N TYR A 45 13.00 4.81 -16.68
CA TYR A 45 12.67 4.35 -15.34
C TYR A 45 12.38 5.53 -14.41
N LEU A 46 13.24 6.55 -14.39
CA LEU A 46 13.00 7.72 -13.55
C LEU A 46 11.75 8.49 -13.95
N ALA A 47 11.42 8.54 -15.25
CA ALA A 47 10.17 9.14 -15.71
C ALA A 47 8.94 8.33 -15.29
N PHE A 48 9.02 7.00 -15.37
CA PHE A 48 7.99 6.09 -14.88
C PHE A 48 7.76 6.28 -13.39
N GLU A 49 8.79 6.13 -12.55
CA GLU A 49 8.72 6.31 -11.10
C GLU A 49 8.12 7.68 -10.73
N ARG A 50 8.60 8.77 -11.34
CA ARG A 50 8.11 10.13 -11.05
C ARG A 50 6.63 10.35 -11.39
N ALA A 51 5.96 9.43 -12.08
CA ALA A 51 4.51 9.49 -12.30
C ALA A 51 3.68 9.03 -11.08
N PHE A 52 4.29 8.31 -10.12
CA PHE A 52 3.63 7.70 -8.98
C PHE A 52 3.41 8.57 -7.73
N PRO A 53 4.13 9.68 -7.44
CA PRO A 53 3.99 10.40 -6.18
C PRO A 53 2.55 10.80 -5.81
N ALA A 54 1.75 11.20 -6.80
CA ALA A 54 0.35 11.57 -6.55
C ALA A 54 -0.52 10.34 -6.21
N ALA A 55 -0.31 9.22 -6.91
CA ALA A 55 -1.07 7.99 -6.68
C ALA A 55 -0.67 7.33 -5.34
N ASP A 56 0.61 7.36 -5.01
CA ASP A 56 1.14 6.90 -3.74
C ASP A 56 0.72 7.79 -2.57
N GLY A 57 0.68 9.12 -2.80
CA GLY A 57 0.10 10.06 -1.85
C GLY A 57 -1.37 9.76 -1.55
N TRP A 58 -2.14 9.37 -2.56
CA TRP A 58 -3.52 8.90 -2.37
C TRP A 58 -3.57 7.60 -1.56
N LEU A 59 -2.72 6.62 -1.85
CA LEU A 59 -2.62 5.39 -1.06
C LEU A 59 -2.30 5.71 0.42
N ALA A 60 -1.28 6.54 0.68
CA ALA A 60 -0.88 6.91 2.03
C ALA A 60 -2.01 7.62 2.79
N ALA A 61 -2.73 8.53 2.12
CA ALA A 61 -3.91 9.19 2.69
C ALA A 61 -5.02 8.19 3.02
N ALA A 62 -5.37 7.30 2.07
CA ALA A 62 -6.40 6.30 2.27
C ALA A 62 -6.06 5.34 3.42
N CYS A 63 -4.81 4.86 3.49
CA CYS A 63 -4.29 4.05 4.59
C CYS A 63 -4.41 4.77 5.94
N THR A 64 -3.99 6.04 6.00
CA THR A 64 -4.02 6.86 7.22
C THR A 64 -5.45 7.05 7.72
N VAL A 65 -6.36 7.41 6.82
CA VAL A 65 -7.78 7.58 7.15
C VAL A 65 -8.36 6.23 7.58
N ALA A 66 -8.19 5.15 6.81
CA ALA A 66 -8.68 3.82 7.17
C ALA A 66 -8.21 3.38 8.57
N ALA A 67 -6.93 3.56 8.90
CA ALA A 67 -6.38 3.25 10.23
C ALA A 67 -7.05 4.10 11.33
N ALA A 68 -7.20 5.40 11.10
CA ALA A 68 -7.84 6.33 12.01
C ALA A 68 -9.33 5.99 12.26
N GLY A 69 -10.05 5.54 11.23
CA GLY A 69 -11.45 5.15 11.30
C GLY A 69 -11.62 3.82 12.02
N LEU A 70 -10.77 2.86 11.68
CA LEU A 70 -10.79 1.55 12.32
C LEU A 70 -10.47 1.69 13.82
N GLY A 71 -9.48 2.50 14.20
CA GLY A 71 -9.16 2.78 15.61
C GLY A 71 -10.28 3.50 16.37
N ARG A 72 -11.03 4.38 15.69
CA ARG A 72 -12.19 5.09 16.25
C ARG A 72 -13.51 4.33 16.14
N ARG A 73 -13.49 3.12 15.58
CA ARG A 73 -14.67 2.30 15.29
C ARG A 73 -15.73 3.09 14.52
N ARG A 74 -15.35 3.65 13.37
CA ARG A 74 -16.25 4.41 12.50
C ARG A 74 -16.52 3.68 11.21
N GLU A 75 -17.77 3.72 10.74
CA GLU A 75 -18.21 3.06 9.51
C GLU A 75 -17.41 3.44 8.26
N TRP A 76 -16.95 4.70 8.18
CA TRP A 76 -16.18 5.20 7.05
C TRP A 76 -14.81 4.50 6.91
N ALA A 77 -14.34 3.78 7.93
CA ALA A 77 -13.16 2.91 7.82
C ALA A 77 -13.29 1.87 6.70
N VAL A 78 -14.50 1.40 6.43
CA VAL A 78 -14.77 0.43 5.37
C VAL A 78 -14.47 1.03 4.00
N LEU A 79 -14.98 2.23 3.72
CA LEU A 79 -14.76 2.92 2.45
C LEU A 79 -13.27 3.14 2.20
N TRP A 80 -12.59 3.73 3.18
CA TRP A 80 -11.18 4.08 3.05
C TRP A 80 -10.26 2.84 3.04
N GLY A 81 -10.62 1.79 3.77
CA GLY A 81 -9.90 0.51 3.75
C GLY A 81 -10.00 -0.21 2.41
N VAL A 82 -11.18 -0.20 1.79
CA VAL A 82 -11.38 -0.71 0.42
C VAL A 82 -10.61 0.14 -0.60
N ALA A 83 -10.67 1.47 -0.47
CA ALA A 83 -9.92 2.37 -1.35
C ALA A 83 -8.40 2.14 -1.25
N ALA A 84 -7.86 1.99 -0.03
CA ALA A 84 -6.46 1.65 0.20
C ALA A 84 -6.09 0.31 -0.45
N GLY A 85 -6.87 -0.75 -0.19
CA GLY A 85 -6.62 -2.05 -0.79
C GLY A 85 -6.64 -2.04 -2.32
N SER A 86 -7.59 -1.31 -2.92
CA SER A 86 -7.67 -1.16 -4.38
C SER A 86 -6.48 -0.38 -4.95
N ALA A 87 -6.03 0.69 -4.27
CA ALA A 87 -4.87 1.47 -4.70
C ALA A 87 -3.60 0.61 -4.68
N MET A 88 -3.38 -0.19 -3.63
CA MET A 88 -2.24 -1.11 -3.55
C MET A 88 -2.24 -2.12 -4.69
N VAL A 89 -3.39 -2.74 -4.99
CA VAL A 89 -3.49 -3.69 -6.12
C VAL A 89 -3.14 -3.02 -7.44
N TYR A 90 -3.73 -1.85 -7.71
CA TYR A 90 -3.48 -1.12 -8.96
C TYR A 90 -2.00 -0.73 -9.10
N LEU A 91 -1.41 -0.16 -8.05
CA LEU A 91 0.00 0.25 -8.04
C LEU A 91 0.95 -0.94 -8.21
N GLY A 92 0.72 -2.03 -7.48
CA GLY A 92 1.51 -3.26 -7.63
C GLY A 92 1.40 -3.86 -9.03
N CYS A 93 0.21 -3.84 -9.65
CA CYS A 93 0.08 -4.30 -11.05
C CYS A 93 0.83 -3.41 -12.03
N MET A 94 0.77 -2.08 -11.87
CA MET A 94 1.50 -1.14 -12.72
C MET A 94 3.01 -1.36 -12.64
N ASP A 95 3.54 -1.51 -11.42
CA ASP A 95 4.97 -1.67 -11.19
C ASP A 95 5.48 -3.04 -11.63
N VAL A 96 4.74 -4.13 -11.34
CA VAL A 96 5.07 -5.46 -11.86
C VAL A 96 5.07 -5.49 -13.38
N LEU A 97 4.07 -4.88 -14.03
CA LEU A 97 4.01 -4.85 -15.49
C LEU A 97 5.23 -4.13 -16.08
N TYR A 98 5.55 -2.93 -15.58
CA TYR A 98 6.72 -2.19 -16.02
C TYR A 98 8.01 -3.00 -15.84
N ASN A 99 8.18 -3.61 -14.67
CA ASN A 99 9.37 -4.39 -14.35
C ASN A 99 9.54 -5.62 -15.25
N LEU A 100 8.44 -6.30 -15.60
CA LEU A 100 8.46 -7.42 -16.53
C LEU A 100 8.77 -6.97 -17.97
N GLU A 101 8.11 -5.91 -18.46
CA GLU A 101 8.29 -5.42 -19.82
C GLU A 101 9.70 -4.86 -20.07
N ASN A 102 10.35 -4.31 -19.04
CA ASN A 102 11.67 -3.71 -19.14
C ASN A 102 12.80 -4.61 -18.58
N GLY A 103 12.48 -5.87 -18.22
CA GLY A 103 13.47 -6.83 -17.73
C GLY A 103 14.15 -6.42 -16.41
N MET A 104 13.50 -5.56 -15.62
CA MET A 104 14.05 -4.98 -14.40
C MET A 104 14.36 -6.04 -13.34
N TYR A 105 13.53 -7.08 -13.21
CA TYR A 105 13.77 -8.17 -12.25
C TYR A 105 15.02 -9.01 -12.52
N ALA A 106 15.63 -8.90 -13.71
CA ALA A 106 16.94 -9.50 -13.97
C ALA A 106 18.09 -8.72 -13.31
N ARG A 107 17.83 -7.50 -12.80
CA ARG A 107 18.81 -6.66 -12.11
C ARG A 107 18.95 -7.11 -10.66
N LEU A 108 20.04 -7.78 -10.37
CA LEU A 108 20.35 -8.29 -9.02
C LEU A 108 21.04 -7.21 -8.17
N ASN A 109 20.32 -6.12 -7.88
CA ASN A 109 20.80 -5.03 -7.01
C ASN A 109 19.85 -4.78 -5.83
N ALA A 110 20.35 -4.08 -4.80
CA ALA A 110 19.61 -3.88 -3.56
C ALA A 110 18.32 -3.05 -3.73
N PRO A 111 18.30 -1.95 -4.52
CA PRO A 111 17.07 -1.20 -4.72
C PRO A 111 15.98 -2.01 -5.43
N MET A 112 16.33 -2.80 -6.46
CA MET A 112 15.41 -3.72 -7.12
C MET A 112 14.87 -4.80 -6.17
N ALA A 113 15.71 -5.32 -5.26
CA ALA A 113 15.22 -6.23 -4.22
C ALA A 113 14.19 -5.54 -3.31
N GLY A 114 14.38 -4.25 -3.01
CA GLY A 114 13.39 -3.41 -2.32
C GLY A 114 12.08 -3.28 -3.10
N GLU A 115 12.15 -2.99 -4.40
CA GLU A 115 10.98 -2.93 -5.29
C GLU A 115 10.23 -4.26 -5.34
N VAL A 116 10.92 -5.40 -5.37
CA VAL A 116 10.29 -6.73 -5.30
C VAL A 116 9.50 -6.89 -4.00
N VAL A 117 10.07 -6.45 -2.86
CA VAL A 117 9.36 -6.48 -1.57
C VAL A 117 8.12 -5.59 -1.58
N ILE A 118 8.22 -4.39 -2.17
CA ILE A 118 7.09 -3.46 -2.31
C ILE A 118 6.00 -4.06 -3.19
N ASN A 119 6.36 -4.66 -4.32
CA ASN A 119 5.44 -5.34 -5.23
C ASN A 119 4.69 -6.47 -4.53
N LEU A 120 5.42 -7.35 -3.83
CA LEU A 120 4.82 -8.43 -3.05
C LEU A 120 3.91 -7.89 -1.93
N TRP A 121 4.31 -6.81 -1.27
CA TRP A 121 3.49 -6.16 -0.25
C TRP A 121 2.18 -5.64 -0.84
N CYS A 122 2.23 -4.88 -1.95
CA CYS A 122 1.06 -4.36 -2.64
C CYS A 122 0.11 -5.46 -3.11
N LEU A 123 0.65 -6.52 -3.73
CA LEU A 123 -0.13 -7.62 -4.29
C LEU A 123 -0.62 -8.64 -3.26
N SER A 124 -0.13 -8.61 -2.02
CA SER A 124 -0.63 -9.45 -0.93
C SER A 124 -1.53 -8.68 0.04
N VAL A 125 -1.06 -7.53 0.54
CA VAL A 125 -1.79 -6.71 1.51
C VAL A 125 -3.00 -6.04 0.85
N GLY A 126 -2.90 -5.61 -0.41
CA GLY A 126 -4.02 -5.01 -1.15
C GLY A 126 -5.27 -5.91 -1.20
N PRO A 127 -5.18 -7.14 -1.76
CA PRO A 127 -6.27 -8.11 -1.76
C PRO A 127 -6.75 -8.49 -0.36
N PHE A 128 -5.83 -8.63 0.60
CA PHE A 128 -6.18 -8.88 1.99
C PHE A 128 -7.03 -7.76 2.59
N LEU A 129 -6.68 -6.49 2.39
CA LEU A 129 -7.45 -5.34 2.88
C LEU A 129 -8.83 -5.28 2.23
N LEU A 130 -8.91 -5.52 0.91
CA LEU A 130 -10.18 -5.61 0.19
C LEU A 130 -11.08 -6.69 0.82
N ALA A 131 -10.56 -7.90 1.01
CA ALA A 131 -11.30 -9.01 1.59
C ALA A 131 -11.71 -8.71 3.05
N TYR A 132 -10.79 -8.18 3.87
CA TYR A 132 -11.02 -7.87 5.28
C TYR A 132 -12.14 -6.83 5.45
N PHE A 133 -11.99 -5.65 4.83
CA PHE A 133 -12.97 -4.57 5.00
C PHE A 133 -14.31 -4.90 4.36
N TRP A 134 -14.32 -5.59 3.21
CA TRP A 134 -15.57 -5.98 2.57
C TRP A 134 -16.34 -7.04 3.36
N SER A 135 -15.66 -8.07 3.87
CA SER A 135 -16.30 -9.12 4.68
C SER A 135 -16.82 -8.59 6.02
N HIS A 136 -16.11 -7.63 6.64
CA HIS A 136 -16.48 -7.03 7.92
C HIS A 136 -17.32 -5.76 7.78
N ARG A 137 -17.74 -5.36 6.58
CA ARG A 137 -18.44 -4.08 6.36
C ARG A 137 -19.67 -3.88 7.25
N ARG A 138 -20.45 -4.93 7.50
CA ARG A 138 -21.68 -4.84 8.32
C ARG A 138 -21.39 -4.71 9.81
N SER A 139 -20.33 -5.36 10.30
CA SER A 139 -19.94 -5.24 11.72
C SER A 139 -19.27 -3.90 11.98
N LEU A 140 -18.45 -3.42 11.04
CA LEU A 140 -17.78 -2.12 11.13
C LEU A 140 -18.73 -0.94 10.93
N ALA A 141 -19.76 -1.07 10.08
CA ALA A 141 -20.75 -0.01 9.85
C ALA A 141 -21.80 0.16 10.96
N ALA A 142 -21.88 -0.79 11.90
CA ALA A 142 -22.87 -0.74 12.97
C ALA A 142 -22.32 -0.17 14.29
N THR A 143 -21.27 0.65 14.19
CA THR A 143 -20.51 1.26 15.30
C THR A 143 -20.34 2.75 15.04
#